data_AF-A0A7J9WCU5-F1
#
_entry.id   AF-A0A7J9WCU5-F1
#
_cell.length_a   1.000
_cell.length_b   1.000
_cell.length_c   1.000
_cell.angle_alpha   90.00
_cell.angle_beta   90.00
_cell.angle_gamma   90.00
#
_symmetry.space_group_name_H-M   'P 1'
#
loop_
_entity.id
_entity.type
_entity.pdbx_description
1 polymer ?
#
loop_
_entity_poly.entity_id
_entity_poly.type
_entity_poly.pdbx_seq_one_letter_code
_entity_poly.pdbx_strand_id
1 'polypeptide(L)'
;MVDGRAPGELLLGTWARTGAFVGLVVAVDGESVSLFDPAERQVASAARADVQAVPAGGVNVTVAVDLPVPHGIDESALRRWVAALTDDTLRERAHAALIEQGLDEGAALPAARVSVAPVPNGTVCLCGSRMPAPAGAEMVCSSCGRLAVGPPASH
;
A
#
# COMPACT_ATOMS: atom_id res chain seq x y z
N MET A 1 22.00 8.77 -14.13
CA MET A 1 21.78 9.70 -13.00
C MET A 1 20.59 10.56 -13.35
N VAL A 2 19.46 10.40 -12.65
CA VAL A 2 18.42 11.42 -12.66
C VAL A 2 18.71 12.29 -11.43
N ASP A 3 19.01 13.57 -11.65
CA ASP A 3 19.18 14.62 -10.64
C ASP A 3 20.25 14.45 -9.55
N GLY A 4 21.35 13.74 -9.81
CA GLY A 4 22.50 13.72 -8.88
C GLY A 4 22.24 13.13 -7.49
N ARG A 5 21.09 12.47 -7.28
CA ARG A 5 20.71 11.84 -6.01
C ARG A 5 21.32 10.46 -5.87
N ALA A 6 21.76 10.13 -4.65
CA ALA A 6 22.28 8.80 -4.34
C ALA A 6 21.14 7.76 -4.34
N PRO A 7 21.39 6.52 -4.81
CA PRO A 7 20.46 5.42 -4.61
C PRO A 7 20.12 5.26 -3.12
N GLY A 8 18.84 5.14 -2.78
CA GLY A 8 18.41 4.92 -1.39
C GLY A 8 18.24 6.19 -0.55
N GLU A 9 18.21 7.39 -1.16
CA GLU A 9 17.84 8.60 -0.44
C GLU A 9 16.40 8.50 0.15
N LEU A 10 16.26 8.89 1.41
CA LEU A 10 14.98 8.89 2.13
C LEU A 10 14.14 10.09 1.69
N LEU A 11 13.38 9.88 0.62
CA LEU A 11 12.41 10.84 0.09
C LEU A 11 11.02 10.57 0.67
N LEU A 12 10.16 11.59 0.70
CA LEU A 12 8.75 11.42 1.04
C LEU A 12 8.08 10.36 0.13
N GLY A 13 7.32 9.47 0.75
CA GLY A 13 6.66 8.32 0.10
C GLY A 13 7.58 7.17 -0.27
N THR A 14 8.85 7.17 0.16
CA THR A 14 9.73 6.00 0.09
C THR A 14 9.33 4.99 1.17
N TRP A 15 9.25 3.70 0.83
CA TRP A 15 9.20 2.65 1.85
C TRP A 15 10.55 2.57 2.54
N ALA A 16 10.55 2.54 3.87
CA ALA A 16 11.75 2.46 4.66
C ALA A 16 11.52 1.63 5.92
N ARG A 17 12.62 1.24 6.56
CA ARG A 17 12.63 0.42 7.78
C ARG A 17 13.45 1.09 8.87
N THR A 18 12.98 0.99 10.10
CA THR A 18 13.76 1.23 11.33
C THR A 18 13.48 0.10 12.33
N GLY A 19 14.52 -0.63 12.72
CA GLY A 19 14.36 -1.85 13.50
C GLY A 19 13.38 -2.84 12.85
N ALA A 20 12.31 -3.18 13.56
CA ALA A 20 11.23 -4.04 13.07
C ALA A 20 10.10 -3.29 12.34
N PHE A 21 10.07 -1.96 12.40
CA PHE A 21 9.01 -1.13 11.83
C PHE A 21 9.29 -0.86 10.34
N VAL A 22 8.30 -1.10 9.48
CA VAL A 22 8.36 -0.79 8.04
C VAL A 22 7.22 0.16 7.70
N GLY A 23 7.52 1.29 7.05
CA GLY A 23 6.54 2.31 6.76
C GLY A 23 6.94 3.23 5.61
N LEU A 24 6.01 4.08 5.19
CA LEU A 24 6.25 5.15 4.23
C LEU A 24 6.89 6.34 4.94
N VAL A 25 7.96 6.90 4.39
CA VAL A 25 8.54 8.16 4.84
C VAL A 25 7.51 9.28 4.64
N VAL A 26 7.04 9.88 5.72
CA VAL A 26 6.03 10.97 5.70
C VAL A 26 6.58 12.32 6.15
N ALA A 27 7.74 12.34 6.81
CA ALA A 27 8.47 13.56 7.15
C ALA A 27 9.99 13.28 7.22
N VAL A 28 10.79 14.28 6.86
CA VAL A 28 12.26 14.27 6.96
C VAL A 28 12.71 15.62 7.49
N ASP A 29 13.14 15.65 8.74
CA ASP A 29 13.50 16.86 9.49
C ASP A 29 14.97 16.78 9.93
N GLY A 30 15.88 17.15 9.02
CA GLY A 30 17.32 17.07 9.26
C GLY A 30 17.79 15.65 9.56
N GLU A 31 18.05 15.37 10.84
CA GLU A 31 18.50 14.08 11.37
C GLU A 31 17.37 13.15 11.83
N SER A 32 16.10 13.56 11.70
CA SER A 32 14.94 12.72 12.05
C SER A 32 14.10 12.37 10.82
N VAL A 33 13.52 11.17 10.82
CA VAL A 33 12.61 10.68 9.79
C VAL A 33 11.40 10.05 10.45
N SER A 34 10.21 10.40 9.96
CA SER A 34 8.95 9.77 10.39
C SER A 34 8.46 8.77 9.36
N LEU A 35 8.15 7.55 9.79
CA LEU A 35 7.62 6.46 9.01
C LEU A 35 6.16 6.20 9.40
N PHE A 36 5.26 6.13 8.42
CA PHE A 36 3.86 5.77 8.60
C PHE A 36 3.61 4.35 8.12
N ASP A 37 3.10 3.50 9.01
CA ASP A 37 2.57 2.18 8.64
C ASP A 37 1.08 2.33 8.28
N PRO A 38 0.68 2.16 7.00
CA PRO A 38 -0.71 2.29 6.60
C PRO A 38 -1.61 1.15 7.09
N ALA A 39 -1.06 -0.03 7.41
CA ALA A 39 -1.84 -1.17 7.90
C ALA A 39 -2.25 -0.95 9.36
N GLU A 40 -1.28 -0.65 10.21
CA GLU A 40 -1.51 -0.41 11.64
C GLU A 40 -1.91 1.03 11.95
N ARG A 41 -1.79 1.93 10.97
CA ARG A 41 -2.04 3.38 11.08
C ARG A 41 -1.22 4.05 12.18
N GLN A 42 0.02 3.59 12.32
CA GLN A 42 0.95 4.06 13.32
C GLN A 42 2.05 4.91 12.68
N VAL A 43 2.59 5.84 13.46
CA VAL A 43 3.76 6.63 13.06
C VAL A 43 4.91 6.30 14.02
N ALA A 44 6.07 5.97 13.46
CA ALA A 44 7.32 5.84 14.19
C ALA A 44 8.28 6.96 13.76
N SER A 45 9.00 7.54 14.71
CA SER A 45 10.10 8.48 14.43
C SER A 45 11.43 7.81 14.78
N ALA A 46 12.43 8.00 13.93
CA ALA A 46 13.77 7.45 14.12
C ALA A 46 14.83 8.45 13.65
N ALA A 47 16.06 8.27 14.13
CA ALA A 47 17.21 9.00 13.59
C ALA A 47 17.45 8.56 12.14
N ARG A 48 17.78 9.51 11.26
CA ARG A 48 17.99 9.29 9.83
C ARG A 48 19.06 8.22 9.57
N ALA A 49 20.08 8.15 10.42
CA ALA A 49 21.14 7.15 10.35
C ALA A 49 20.66 5.70 10.59
N ASP A 50 19.54 5.54 11.29
CA ASP A 50 18.95 4.23 11.66
C ASP A 50 17.85 3.79 10.69
N VAL A 51 17.60 4.57 9.63
CA VAL A 51 16.54 4.32 8.66
C VAL A 51 17.14 3.88 7.33
N GLN A 52 16.64 2.77 6.81
CA GLN A 52 17.08 2.22 5.54
C GLN A 52 15.92 2.20 4.54
N ALA A 53 16.16 2.67 3.32
CA ALA A 53 15.18 2.54 2.24
C ALA A 53 14.93 1.06 1.95
N VAL A 54 13.66 0.70 1.77
CA VAL A 54 13.21 -0.64 1.42
C VAL A 54 12.73 -0.61 -0.03
N PRO A 55 13.34 -1.40 -0.93
CA PRO A 55 12.85 -1.53 -2.29
C PRO A 55 11.40 -2.02 -2.30
N ALA A 56 10.55 -1.37 -3.08
CA ALA A 56 9.16 -1.77 -3.26
C ALA A 56 8.90 -2.31 -4.66
N GLY A 57 8.18 -3.44 -4.73
CA GLY A 57 7.71 -4.03 -5.97
C GLY A 57 6.25 -3.67 -6.25
N GLY A 58 5.88 -3.60 -7.53
CA GLY A 58 4.49 -3.43 -7.92
C GLY A 58 3.70 -4.73 -7.69
N VAL A 59 2.52 -4.62 -7.09
CA VAL A 59 1.54 -5.71 -6.98
C VAL A 59 0.22 -5.30 -7.61
N ASN A 60 -0.47 -6.27 -8.21
CA ASN A 60 -1.87 -6.16 -8.58
C ASN A 60 -2.71 -6.73 -7.43
N VAL A 61 -3.64 -5.91 -6.94
CA VAL A 61 -4.62 -6.33 -5.93
C VAL A 61 -5.96 -6.48 -6.63
N THR A 62 -6.56 -7.68 -6.55
CA THR A 62 -7.93 -7.94 -7.02
C THR A 62 -8.84 -8.10 -5.81
N VAL A 63 -9.94 -7.38 -5.81
CA VAL A 63 -10.99 -7.50 -4.79
C VAL A 63 -12.25 -8.05 -5.47
N ALA A 64 -12.76 -9.17 -4.98
CA ALA A 64 -14.00 -9.76 -5.44
C ALA A 64 -15.01 -9.79 -4.29
N VAL A 65 -16.22 -9.28 -4.55
CA VAL A 65 -17.33 -9.25 -3.61
C VAL A 65 -18.61 -9.61 -4.35
N ASP A 66 -19.40 -10.51 -3.77
CA ASP A 66 -20.75 -10.82 -4.26
C ASP A 66 -21.74 -9.88 -3.55
N LEU A 67 -22.20 -8.84 -4.24
CA LEU A 67 -23.09 -7.81 -3.68
C LEU A 67 -24.52 -7.92 -4.26
N PRO A 68 -25.56 -7.96 -3.42
CA PRO A 68 -26.93 -7.71 -3.87
C PRO A 68 -27.09 -6.20 -4.10
N VAL A 69 -27.02 -5.78 -5.36
CA VAL A 69 -27.02 -4.37 -5.73
C VAL A 69 -28.43 -3.88 -6.08
N PRO A 70 -28.96 -2.85 -5.41
CA PRO A 70 -30.24 -2.25 -5.80
C PRO A 70 -30.11 -1.51 -7.14
N HIS A 71 -31.21 -1.46 -7.90
CA HIS A 71 -31.25 -0.65 -9.12
C HIS A 71 -30.91 0.82 -8.83
N GLY A 72 -30.09 1.41 -9.70
CA GLY A 72 -29.73 2.83 -9.62
C GLY A 72 -28.52 3.16 -8.76
N ILE A 73 -27.80 2.18 -8.20
CA ILE A 73 -26.46 2.44 -7.65
C ILE A 73 -25.51 2.83 -8.80
N ASP A 74 -24.62 3.78 -8.55
CA ASP A 74 -23.56 4.13 -9.49
C ASP A 74 -22.22 3.45 -9.13
N GLU A 75 -21.28 3.52 -10.08
CA GLU A 75 -19.95 2.94 -9.91
C GLU A 75 -19.17 3.56 -8.74
N SER A 76 -19.39 4.84 -8.44
CA SER A 76 -18.67 5.54 -7.37
C SER A 76 -19.14 5.07 -5.99
N ALA A 77 -20.44 4.84 -5.83
CA ALA A 77 -21.03 4.23 -4.65
C ALA A 77 -20.53 2.79 -4.47
N LEU A 78 -20.49 1.99 -5.54
CA LEU A 78 -19.92 0.64 -5.50
C LEU A 78 -18.45 0.63 -5.09
N ARG A 79 -17.61 1.49 -5.68
CA ARG A 79 -16.19 1.62 -5.32
C ARG A 79 -15.98 1.97 -3.85
N ARG A 80 -16.77 2.90 -3.32
CA ARG A 80 -16.71 3.28 -1.90
C ARG A 80 -17.13 2.13 -0.98
N TRP A 81 -18.17 1.39 -1.36
CA TRP A 81 -18.63 0.25 -0.58
C TRP A 81 -17.58 -0.86 -0.54
N VAL A 82 -17.02 -1.23 -1.70
CA VAL A 82 -15.93 -2.21 -1.78
C VAL A 82 -14.72 -1.77 -0.94
N ALA A 83 -14.33 -0.49 -1.00
CA ALA A 83 -13.24 0.03 -0.18
C ALA A 83 -13.51 -0.11 1.33
N ALA A 84 -14.73 0.16 1.77
CA ALA A 84 -15.13 -0.02 3.16
C ALA A 84 -15.13 -1.50 3.61
N LEU A 85 -15.45 -2.43 2.69
CA LEU A 85 -15.42 -3.87 2.98
C LEU A 85 -14.00 -4.44 3.06
N THR A 86 -13.01 -3.78 2.44
CA THR A 86 -11.60 -4.21 2.46
C THR A 86 -10.77 -3.57 3.56
N ASP A 87 -11.31 -2.55 4.25
CA ASP A 87 -10.62 -1.88 5.35
C ASP A 87 -11.10 -2.47 6.68
N ASP A 88 -10.22 -3.16 7.41
CA ASP A 88 -10.62 -3.88 8.62
C ASP A 88 -11.19 -2.96 9.69
N THR A 89 -10.64 -1.75 9.87
CA THR A 89 -11.20 -0.81 10.85
C THR A 89 -12.60 -0.34 10.46
N LEU A 90 -12.83 -0.03 9.17
CA LEU A 90 -14.16 0.37 8.72
C LEU A 90 -15.14 -0.79 8.83
N ARG A 91 -14.70 -2.01 8.51
CA ARG A 91 -15.51 -3.23 8.61
C ARG A 91 -15.87 -3.55 10.06
N GLU A 92 -14.93 -3.46 10.99
CA GLU A 92 -15.16 -3.64 12.43
C GLU A 92 -16.15 -2.61 12.98
N ARG A 93 -15.99 -1.33 12.61
CA ARG A 93 -16.92 -0.27 13.01
C ARG A 93 -18.31 -0.47 12.44
N ALA A 94 -18.42 -0.89 11.18
CA ALA A 94 -19.70 -1.21 10.56
C ALA A 94 -20.36 -2.40 11.25
N HIS A 95 -19.59 -3.44 11.59
CA HIS A 95 -20.08 -4.61 12.31
C HIS A 95 -20.63 -4.24 13.69
N ALA A 96 -19.88 -3.46 14.47
CA ALA A 96 -20.33 -2.97 15.77
C ALA A 96 -21.64 -2.17 15.67
N ALA A 97 -21.73 -1.26 14.69
CA ALA A 97 -22.94 -0.47 14.47
C ALA A 97 -24.15 -1.33 14.07
N LEU A 98 -23.96 -2.39 13.27
CA LEU A 98 -25.05 -3.30 12.89
C LEU A 98 -25.56 -4.12 14.08
N ILE A 99 -24.64 -4.65 14.91
CA ILE A 99 -24.97 -5.32 16.17
C ILE A 99 -25.80 -4.40 17.07
N GLU A 100 -25.36 -3.15 17.25
CA GLU A 100 -26.06 -2.16 18.09
C GLU A 100 -27.49 -1.89 17.61
N GLN A 101 -27.73 -1.96 16.29
CA GLN A 101 -29.06 -1.79 15.70
C GLN A 101 -29.86 -3.10 15.63
N GLY A 102 -29.31 -4.23 16.10
CA GLY A 102 -29.94 -5.55 16.02
C GLY A 102 -30.12 -6.06 14.59
N LEU A 103 -29.27 -5.62 13.67
CA LEU A 103 -29.28 -6.02 12.26
C LEU A 103 -28.35 -7.22 12.03
N ASP A 104 -28.71 -8.09 11.10
CA ASP A 104 -27.89 -9.23 10.69
C ASP A 104 -26.64 -8.74 9.92
N GLU A 105 -25.51 -8.75 10.61
CA GLU A 105 -24.20 -8.40 10.07
C GLU A 105 -23.77 -9.26 8.88
N GLY A 106 -24.12 -10.56 8.87
CA GLY A 106 -23.76 -11.49 7.80
C GLY A 106 -24.50 -11.21 6.51
N ALA A 107 -25.72 -10.67 6.60
CA ALA A 107 -26.49 -10.21 5.45
C ALA A 107 -26.04 -8.84 4.93
N ALA A 108 -25.53 -7.97 5.81
CA ALA A 108 -25.19 -6.58 5.48
C ALA A 108 -23.71 -6.35 5.10
N LEU A 109 -22.79 -7.21 5.55
CA LEU A 109 -21.35 -7.11 5.28
C LEU A 109 -20.81 -8.39 4.64
N PRO A 110 -21.03 -8.57 3.32
CA PRO A 110 -20.51 -9.74 2.61
C PRO A 110 -18.98 -9.76 2.64
N ALA A 111 -18.42 -10.96 2.73
CA ALA A 111 -16.98 -11.14 2.77
C ALA A 111 -16.33 -10.72 1.43
N ALA A 112 -15.37 -9.80 1.51
CA ALA A 112 -14.52 -9.47 0.37
C ALA A 112 -13.39 -10.49 0.26
N ARG A 113 -13.16 -11.00 -0.94
CA ARG A 113 -12.01 -11.85 -1.28
C ARG A 113 -10.94 -10.99 -1.90
N VAL A 114 -9.79 -10.87 -1.23
CA VAL A 114 -8.64 -10.11 -1.73
C VAL A 114 -7.58 -11.10 -2.20
N SER A 115 -7.13 -10.94 -3.44
CA SER A 115 -5.95 -11.64 -3.97
C SER A 115 -4.89 -10.64 -4.40
N VAL A 116 -3.64 -10.95 -4.10
CA VAL A 116 -2.48 -10.12 -4.43
C VAL A 116 -1.55 -10.93 -5.30
N ALA A 117 -1.17 -10.38 -6.45
CA ALA A 117 -0.22 -10.99 -7.37
C ALA A 117 0.87 -9.96 -7.74
N PRO A 118 2.12 -10.38 -7.96
CA PRO A 118 3.14 -9.48 -8.48
C PRO A 118 2.74 -8.97 -9.87
N VAL A 119 3.14 -7.74 -10.22
CA VAL A 119 2.93 -7.23 -11.58
C VAL A 119 3.82 -8.02 -12.55
N PRO A 120 3.25 -8.64 -13.60
CA PRO A 120 4.04 -9.39 -14.57
C PRO A 120 4.84 -8.44 -15.48
N ASN A 121 6.07 -8.85 -15.83
CA ASN A 121 6.91 -8.21 -16.86
C ASN A 121 7.30 -6.74 -16.58
N GLY A 122 7.88 -6.48 -15.41
CA GLY A 122 8.50 -5.20 -15.04
C GLY A 122 8.13 -4.77 -13.64
N THR A 123 8.72 -3.67 -13.17
CA THR A 123 8.39 -3.08 -11.86
C THR A 123 7.55 -1.84 -12.05
N VAL A 124 6.46 -1.74 -11.29
CA VAL A 124 5.73 -0.48 -11.12
C VAL A 124 6.30 0.18 -9.88
N CYS A 125 6.92 1.34 -10.05
CA CYS A 125 7.29 2.18 -8.92
C CYS A 125 6.02 2.70 -8.23
N LEU A 126 6.07 2.97 -6.93
CA LEU A 126 4.95 3.54 -6.18
C LEU A 126 4.37 4.84 -6.78
N CYS A 127 5.15 5.60 -7.55
CA CYS A 127 4.63 6.78 -8.26
C CYS A 127 3.79 6.42 -9.51
N GLY A 128 3.59 5.14 -9.82
CA GLY A 128 2.88 4.63 -10.99
C GLY A 128 3.75 4.44 -12.25
N SER A 129 5.03 4.84 -12.21
CA SER A 129 5.93 4.69 -13.36
C SER A 129 6.32 3.23 -13.57
N ARG A 130 6.19 2.76 -14.82
CA ARG A 130 6.64 1.43 -15.23
C ARG A 130 8.13 1.44 -15.52
N MET A 131 8.82 0.40 -15.07
CA MET A 131 10.27 0.29 -15.21
C MET A 131 10.67 -1.09 -15.74
N PRO A 132 11.61 -1.15 -16.69
CA PRO A 132 12.20 -2.41 -17.12
C PRO A 132 13.16 -2.91 -16.03
N ALA A 133 12.64 -3.69 -15.09
CA ALA A 133 13.41 -4.29 -14.02
C ALA A 133 13.61 -5.78 -14.31
N PRO A 134 14.85 -6.30 -14.29
CA PRO A 134 15.08 -7.73 -14.16
C PRO A 134 14.42 -8.25 -12.88
N ALA A 135 14.00 -9.51 -12.87
CA ALA A 135 13.41 -10.13 -11.68
C ALA A 135 14.36 -10.03 -10.48
N GLY A 136 13.85 -9.57 -9.34
CA GLY A 136 14.61 -9.37 -8.10
C GLY A 136 15.66 -8.25 -8.12
N ALA A 137 15.82 -7.50 -9.22
CA ALA A 137 16.82 -6.43 -9.27
C ALA A 137 16.31 -5.13 -8.63
N GLU A 138 17.13 -4.53 -7.77
CA GLU A 138 16.89 -3.20 -7.23
C GLU A 138 17.27 -2.12 -8.24
N MET A 139 16.44 -1.08 -8.36
CA MET A 139 16.67 0.03 -9.27
C MET A 139 16.06 1.33 -8.77
N VAL A 140 16.70 2.45 -9.12
CA VAL A 140 16.21 3.79 -8.82
C VAL A 140 15.24 4.23 -9.92
N CYS A 141 14.03 4.64 -9.53
CA CYS A 141 13.05 5.13 -10.46
C CYS A 141 13.48 6.47 -11.07
N SER A 142 13.56 6.51 -12.40
CA SER A 142 13.91 7.74 -13.13
C SER A 142 12.86 8.84 -13.03
N SER A 143 11.63 8.52 -12.64
CA SER A 143 10.53 9.49 -12.51
C SER A 143 10.50 10.17 -11.14
N CYS A 144 10.73 9.42 -10.06
CA CYS A 144 10.59 9.95 -8.69
C CYS A 144 11.81 9.74 -7.79
N GLY A 145 12.88 9.10 -8.28
CA GLY A 145 14.10 8.84 -7.52
C GLY A 145 13.98 7.74 -6.45
N ARG A 146 12.81 7.11 -6.29
CA ARG A 146 12.60 6.07 -5.26
C ARG A 146 13.19 4.72 -5.67
N LEU A 147 13.63 3.95 -4.69
CA LEU A 147 14.11 2.58 -4.86
C LEU A 147 12.92 1.64 -5.12
N ALA A 148 13.02 0.82 -6.15
CA ALA A 148 12.04 -0.21 -6.47
C ALA A 148 12.76 -1.55 -6.74
N VAL A 149 12.01 -2.64 -6.68
CA VAL A 149 12.54 -3.99 -6.98
C VAL A 149 11.72 -4.69 -8.05
N GLY A 150 12.42 -5.45 -8.90
CA GLY A 150 11.87 -6.42 -9.84
C GLY A 150 10.82 -7.32 -9.21
N PRO A 151 9.85 -7.86 -9.99
CA PRO A 151 9.02 -8.95 -9.50
C PRO A 151 9.91 -10.14 -9.06
N PRO A 152 9.43 -11.01 -8.14
CA PRO A 152 10.19 -12.18 -7.74
C PRO A 152 10.53 -13.05 -8.96
N ALA A 153 11.70 -13.68 -8.95
CA ALA A 153 12.07 -14.64 -10.00
C ALA A 153 11.09 -15.82 -9.94
N SER A 154 10.47 -16.15 -11.08
CA SER A 154 9.67 -17.36 -11.21
C SER A 154 10.59 -18.57 -11.03
N HIS A 155 10.33 -19.39 -10.01
CA HIS A 155 10.93 -20.72 -9.87
C HIS A 155 10.13 -21.76 -10.68
#